data_AF-A0A3L7RNN7-F1
#
_entry.id   AF-A0A3L7RNN7-F1
#
_cell.length_a   1.000
_cell.length_b   1.000
_cell.length_c   1.000
_cell.angle_alpha   90.00
_cell.angle_beta   90.00
_cell.angle_gamma   90.00
#
_symmetry.space_group_name_H-M   'P 1'
#
loop_
_entity.id
_entity.type
_entity.pdbx_description
1 polymer ?
#
loop_
_entity_poly.entity_id
_entity_poly.type
_entity_poly.pdbx_seq_one_letter_code
_entity_poly.pdbx_strand_id
1 'polypeptide(L)'
;MRSRSIPPATHVALVLILLCGVDQSALSDEETTRPGLAGIFSDSISIVQKVDDRIAFDWTDSSPDSRLGDDYQAKWQGRLLVRQPGKHTFHAMVSGRLTIVVDGKLALQSEGESLFHSAEPIDLTAGDHTLEISFKRTANVDARLQLFWSSPEFTLEPLPADVLTHEAPNTTAGDQESGRLLADAMRCSACHSGLAEASTLKAPSLKHVNETPVDELVRRLMDPRSVNSHSAMPSYGLSAEEAKDVALFLMDASDKESPLAQKGLEFKAGDADAGSKLLLTTGCVSCHRLSQFNNEAAESTSESADVLPNASPYHGPELVGIEKRRTAKWLSKWLQAPGELNPNHRMP
;
A
#
# COMPACT_ATOMS: atom_id res chain seq x y z
N MET A 1 -22.11 -94.58 16.76
CA MET A 1 -22.18 -93.57 15.69
C MET A 1 -21.55 -92.27 16.19
N ARG A 2 -20.34 -91.93 15.74
CA ARG A 2 -19.76 -90.58 15.88
C ARG A 2 -19.17 -90.23 14.52
N SER A 3 -19.89 -89.36 13.81
CA SER A 3 -19.56 -88.86 12.47
C SER A 3 -18.71 -87.60 12.59
N ARG A 4 -17.67 -87.52 11.76
CA ARG A 4 -16.74 -86.38 11.65
C ARG A 4 -17.44 -85.16 11.04
N SER A 5 -17.14 -83.97 11.54
CA SER A 5 -17.44 -82.68 10.90
C SER A 5 -16.14 -81.90 10.66
N ILE A 6 -16.00 -81.42 9.43
CA ILE A 6 -14.89 -80.64 8.87
C ILE A 6 -15.03 -79.16 9.29
N PRO A 7 -13.96 -78.41 9.62
CA PRO A 7 -14.04 -76.96 9.82
C PRO A 7 -13.91 -76.18 8.50
N PRO A 8 -14.53 -74.99 8.36
CA PRO A 8 -14.44 -74.19 7.14
C PRO A 8 -13.20 -73.29 7.11
N ALA A 9 -12.82 -72.94 5.87
CA ALA A 9 -11.63 -72.22 5.48
C ALA A 9 -11.61 -70.74 5.92
N THR A 10 -10.46 -70.27 6.41
CA THR A 10 -10.13 -68.84 6.56
C THR A 10 -9.49 -68.32 5.27
N HIS A 11 -10.21 -67.45 4.55
CA HIS A 11 -9.64 -66.64 3.47
C HIS A 11 -8.91 -65.43 4.05
N VAL A 12 -7.61 -65.30 3.77
CA VAL A 12 -6.84 -64.07 3.99
C VAL A 12 -6.97 -63.22 2.73
N ALA A 13 -7.68 -62.09 2.82
CA ALA A 13 -7.73 -61.08 1.77
C ALA A 13 -6.54 -60.13 1.92
N LEU A 14 -5.61 -60.20 0.96
CA LEU A 14 -4.49 -59.26 0.83
C LEU A 14 -5.01 -57.98 0.16
N VAL A 15 -5.16 -56.89 0.92
CA VAL A 15 -5.51 -55.57 0.38
C VAL A 15 -4.23 -54.93 -0.15
N LEU A 16 -4.06 -54.90 -1.47
CA LEU A 16 -3.07 -54.06 -2.13
C LEU A 16 -3.57 -52.61 -2.14
N ILE A 17 -2.99 -51.75 -1.32
CA ILE A 17 -3.23 -50.31 -1.38
C ILE A 17 -2.32 -49.75 -2.48
N LEU A 18 -2.90 -49.41 -3.63
CA LEU A 18 -2.25 -48.54 -4.61
C LEU A 18 -2.17 -47.13 -4.02
N LEU A 19 -0.98 -46.75 -3.56
CA LEU A 19 -0.65 -45.36 -3.26
C LEU A 19 -0.48 -44.62 -4.58
N CYS A 20 -1.53 -43.92 -5.03
CA CYS A 20 -1.37 -42.81 -5.95
C CYS A 20 -0.56 -41.73 -5.24
N GLY A 21 0.72 -41.58 -5.60
CA GLY A 21 1.53 -40.46 -5.16
C GLY A 21 0.92 -39.18 -5.72
N VAL A 22 0.26 -38.40 -4.87
CA VAL A 22 -0.01 -36.99 -5.13
C VAL A 22 1.31 -36.28 -4.95
N ASP A 23 1.80 -35.66 -6.02
CA ASP A 23 3.05 -34.89 -6.01
C ASP A 23 2.88 -33.69 -5.08
N GLN A 24 3.51 -33.73 -3.90
CA GLN A 24 3.44 -32.68 -2.88
C GLN A 24 4.10 -31.36 -3.31
N SER A 25 4.87 -31.37 -4.41
CA SER A 25 5.52 -30.19 -4.96
C SER A 25 4.54 -29.12 -5.45
N ALA A 26 3.34 -29.50 -5.90
CA ALA A 26 2.35 -28.54 -6.38
C ALA A 26 1.61 -27.77 -5.26
N LEU A 27 1.71 -28.22 -4.00
CA LEU A 27 1.04 -27.58 -2.86
C LEU A 27 1.95 -26.61 -2.09
N SER A 28 3.26 -26.60 -2.36
CA SER A 28 4.21 -25.65 -1.75
C SER A 28 4.36 -24.34 -2.52
N ASP A 29 3.97 -24.30 -3.80
CA ASP A 29 4.21 -23.16 -4.67
C ASP A 29 3.28 -21.96 -4.36
N GLU A 30 2.01 -22.21 -3.99
CA GLU A 30 1.04 -21.14 -3.67
C GLU A 30 1.43 -20.33 -2.42
N GLU A 31 2.16 -20.91 -1.46
CA GLU A 31 2.50 -20.24 -0.19
C GLU A 31 3.58 -19.15 -0.36
N THR A 32 4.27 -19.13 -1.52
CA THR A 32 5.38 -18.19 -1.79
C THR A 32 5.04 -17.11 -2.81
N THR A 33 3.94 -17.26 -3.55
CA THR A 33 3.53 -16.25 -4.54
C THR A 33 2.89 -15.03 -3.86
N ARG A 34 3.31 -13.83 -4.28
CA ARG A 34 2.79 -12.56 -3.78
C ARG A 34 2.22 -11.73 -4.93
N PRO A 35 1.19 -10.88 -4.71
CA PRO A 35 0.65 -10.00 -5.74
C PRO A 35 1.68 -9.00 -6.30
N GLY A 36 1.51 -8.60 -7.55
CA GLY A 36 2.34 -7.62 -8.26
C GLY A 36 3.62 -8.21 -8.84
N LEU A 37 4.38 -7.39 -9.57
CA LEU A 37 5.67 -7.77 -10.17
C LEU A 37 6.85 -7.21 -9.37
N ALA A 38 7.92 -7.99 -9.25
CA ALA A 38 9.16 -7.53 -8.64
C ALA A 38 9.92 -6.63 -9.63
N GLY A 39 10.07 -5.36 -9.27
CA GLY A 39 10.73 -4.32 -10.06
C GLY A 39 12.12 -3.98 -9.56
N ILE A 40 13.08 -3.85 -10.47
CA ILE A 40 14.41 -3.29 -10.24
C ILE A 40 14.56 -2.05 -11.11
N PHE A 41 14.70 -0.90 -10.46
CA PHE A 41 15.02 0.37 -11.07
C PHE A 41 16.49 0.68 -10.85
N SER A 42 17.16 1.21 -11.87
CA SER A 42 18.59 1.51 -11.77
C SER A 42 18.98 2.68 -12.65
N ASP A 43 19.96 3.46 -12.20
CA ASP A 43 20.72 4.40 -13.01
C ASP A 43 22.21 4.00 -13.03
N SER A 44 23.12 4.95 -13.25
CA SER A 44 24.58 4.70 -13.25
C SER A 44 25.21 4.45 -11.87
N ILE A 45 24.53 4.76 -10.77
CA ILE A 45 25.08 4.80 -9.41
C ILE A 45 24.18 4.03 -8.41
N SER A 46 22.87 4.08 -8.62
CA SER A 46 21.83 3.61 -7.70
C SER A 46 21.07 2.42 -8.26
N ILE A 47 20.66 1.51 -7.35
CA ILE A 47 19.73 0.43 -7.62
C ILE A 47 18.63 0.49 -6.55
N VAL A 48 17.38 0.45 -7.00
CA VAL A 48 16.17 0.48 -6.19
C VAL A 48 15.32 -0.73 -6.54
N GLN A 49 14.85 -1.45 -5.53
CA GLN A 49 13.95 -2.58 -5.70
C GLN A 49 12.57 -2.22 -5.16
N LYS A 50 11.51 -2.60 -5.88
CA LYS A 50 10.10 -2.33 -5.55
C LYS A 50 9.22 -3.52 -5.94
N VAL A 51 7.99 -3.54 -5.43
CA VAL A 51 6.93 -4.40 -5.94
C VAL A 51 5.83 -3.48 -6.47
N ASP A 52 5.46 -3.65 -7.74
CA ASP A 52 4.43 -2.86 -8.39
C ASP A 52 3.22 -3.75 -8.71
N ASP A 53 2.06 -3.40 -8.17
CA ASP A 53 0.81 -4.12 -8.42
C ASP A 53 0.25 -3.85 -9.83
N ARG A 54 0.64 -2.73 -10.44
CA ARG A 54 0.23 -2.30 -11.78
C ARG A 54 1.39 -1.69 -12.53
N ILE A 55 1.46 -1.98 -13.83
CA ILE A 55 2.41 -1.33 -14.74
C ILE A 55 1.71 -0.20 -15.48
N ALA A 56 1.39 0.86 -14.73
CA ALA A 56 0.67 2.04 -15.20
C ALA A 56 1.19 3.31 -14.52
N PHE A 57 2.26 3.86 -15.06
CA PHE A 57 3.01 4.98 -14.52
C PHE A 57 2.96 6.20 -15.41
N ASP A 58 2.77 7.36 -14.79
CA ASP A 58 2.90 8.68 -15.39
C ASP A 58 3.84 9.50 -14.49
N TRP A 59 5.14 9.38 -14.73
CA TRP A 59 6.16 10.05 -13.90
C TRP A 59 6.40 11.50 -14.32
N THR A 60 5.80 11.94 -15.42
CA THR A 60 6.04 13.27 -16.01
C THR A 60 7.54 13.51 -16.18
N ASP A 61 8.04 14.66 -15.72
CA ASP A 61 9.45 15.02 -15.66
C ASP A 61 10.22 14.40 -14.46
N SER A 62 9.52 13.74 -13.54
CA SER A 62 10.09 13.22 -12.28
C SER A 62 10.69 11.81 -12.42
N SER A 63 11.52 11.46 -11.46
CA SER A 63 12.08 10.10 -11.31
C SER A 63 11.09 9.18 -10.58
N PRO A 64 11.02 7.86 -10.90
CA PRO A 64 10.19 6.89 -10.20
C PRO A 64 10.57 6.71 -8.72
N ASP A 65 11.76 7.16 -8.33
CA ASP A 65 12.24 7.17 -6.96
C ASP A 65 13.25 8.30 -6.77
N SER A 66 13.23 9.00 -5.63
CA SER A 66 14.17 10.10 -5.36
C SER A 66 15.64 9.66 -5.37
N ARG A 67 15.92 8.37 -5.15
CA ARG A 67 17.27 7.80 -5.16
C ARG A 67 17.87 7.63 -6.55
N LEU A 68 17.07 7.82 -7.60
CA LEU A 68 17.46 7.62 -8.99
C LEU A 68 17.56 8.99 -9.68
N GLY A 69 18.63 9.18 -10.44
CA GLY A 69 18.79 10.29 -11.37
C GLY A 69 17.89 10.18 -12.60
N ASP A 70 18.04 11.13 -13.52
CA ASP A 70 17.12 11.30 -14.65
C ASP A 70 17.24 10.23 -15.75
N ASP A 71 18.43 9.63 -15.94
CA ASP A 71 18.67 8.52 -16.87
C ASP A 71 18.57 7.19 -16.13
N TYR A 72 17.34 6.68 -16.06
CA TYR A 72 17.03 5.43 -15.38
C TYR A 72 16.42 4.39 -16.32
N GLN A 73 16.52 3.14 -15.90
CA GLN A 73 15.85 2.00 -16.49
C GLN A 73 15.13 1.21 -15.39
N ALA A 74 14.12 0.45 -15.78
CA ALA A 74 13.35 -0.40 -14.91
C ALA A 74 13.19 -1.78 -15.54
N LYS A 75 13.26 -2.82 -14.71
CA LYS A 75 13.02 -4.21 -15.09
C LYS A 75 12.05 -4.84 -14.12
N TRP A 76 10.94 -5.38 -14.62
CA TRP A 76 10.01 -6.16 -13.82
C TRP A 76 10.05 -7.62 -14.21
N GLN A 77 9.92 -8.48 -13.20
CA GLN A 77 9.85 -9.93 -13.37
C GLN A 77 8.76 -10.50 -12.47
N GLY A 78 8.06 -11.50 -12.98
CA GLY A 78 7.03 -12.23 -12.26
C GLY A 78 6.26 -13.16 -13.18
N ARG A 79 4.98 -13.35 -12.86
CA ARG A 79 4.06 -14.22 -13.57
C ARG A 79 2.82 -13.45 -13.97
N LEU A 80 2.25 -13.85 -15.11
CA LEU A 80 0.99 -13.38 -15.64
C LEU A 80 0.01 -14.55 -15.68
N LEU A 81 -1.09 -14.43 -14.94
CA LEU A 81 -2.18 -15.40 -14.98
C LEU A 81 -3.08 -15.14 -16.19
N VAL A 82 -3.02 -16.02 -17.18
CA VAL A 82 -3.94 -16.01 -18.32
C VAL A 82 -5.15 -16.86 -17.97
N ARG A 83 -6.30 -16.21 -17.75
CA ARG A 83 -7.55 -16.88 -17.33
C ARG A 83 -8.17 -17.70 -18.46
N GLN A 84 -8.04 -17.25 -19.70
CA GLN A 84 -8.62 -17.88 -20.88
C GLN A 84 -7.53 -18.06 -21.93
N PRO A 85 -7.36 -19.27 -22.51
CA PRO A 85 -6.34 -19.49 -23.54
C PRO A 85 -6.75 -18.82 -24.85
N GLY A 86 -5.77 -18.51 -25.70
CA GLY A 86 -5.99 -18.00 -27.04
C GLY A 86 -5.05 -16.86 -27.41
N LYS A 87 -5.44 -16.12 -28.46
CA LYS A 87 -4.66 -14.99 -28.97
C LYS A 87 -4.79 -13.77 -28.06
N HIS A 88 -3.68 -13.34 -27.50
CA HIS A 88 -3.57 -12.14 -26.70
C HIS A 88 -2.67 -11.13 -27.39
N THR A 89 -3.06 -9.87 -27.39
CA THR A 89 -2.25 -8.78 -27.92
C THR A 89 -1.86 -7.86 -26.77
N PHE A 90 -0.56 -7.59 -26.64
CA PHE A 90 -0.06 -6.58 -25.71
C PHE A 90 -0.03 -5.21 -26.38
N HIS A 91 -0.38 -4.18 -25.62
CA HIS A 91 -0.32 -2.80 -26.05
C HIS A 91 0.34 -1.95 -24.96
N ALA A 92 0.93 -0.83 -25.37
CA ALA A 92 1.58 0.06 -24.44
C ALA A 92 1.43 1.53 -24.87
N MET A 93 1.16 2.40 -23.90
CA MET A 93 1.45 3.83 -24.02
C MET A 93 2.81 4.08 -23.38
N VAL A 94 3.81 4.49 -24.16
CA VAL A 94 5.18 4.63 -23.63
C VAL A 94 5.91 5.87 -24.14
N SER A 95 6.63 6.51 -23.21
CA SER A 95 7.66 7.53 -23.48
C SER A 95 9.03 6.97 -23.07
N GLY A 96 9.71 6.33 -23.99
CA GLY A 96 10.93 5.58 -23.76
C GLY A 96 10.99 4.29 -24.58
N ARG A 97 11.99 3.45 -24.30
CA ARG A 97 12.13 2.12 -24.90
C ARG A 97 11.50 1.08 -23.99
N LEU A 98 10.65 0.22 -24.55
CA LEU A 98 9.97 -0.86 -23.85
C LEU A 98 10.19 -2.20 -24.55
N THR A 99 10.32 -3.25 -23.76
CA THR A 99 10.34 -4.64 -24.22
C THR A 99 9.55 -5.48 -23.23
N ILE A 100 8.61 -6.29 -23.73
CA ILE A 100 7.81 -7.24 -22.96
C ILE A 100 8.10 -8.63 -23.52
N VAL A 101 8.43 -9.56 -22.63
CA VAL A 101 8.70 -10.96 -22.95
C VAL A 101 7.76 -11.83 -22.13
N VAL A 102 7.07 -12.77 -22.77
CA VAL A 102 6.19 -13.75 -22.14
C VAL A 102 6.66 -15.15 -22.53
N ASP A 103 6.90 -16.01 -21.54
CA ASP A 103 7.50 -17.35 -21.73
C ASP A 103 8.79 -17.34 -22.57
N GLY A 104 9.63 -16.33 -22.37
CA GLY A 104 10.87 -16.14 -23.13
C GLY A 104 10.68 -15.70 -24.59
N LYS A 105 9.45 -15.45 -25.04
CA LYS A 105 9.13 -14.96 -26.38
C LYS A 105 8.82 -13.47 -26.36
N LEU A 106 9.29 -12.73 -27.36
CA LEU A 106 9.01 -11.31 -27.50
C LEU A 106 7.50 -11.10 -27.73
N ALA A 107 6.84 -10.43 -26.78
CA ALA A 107 5.43 -10.11 -26.83
C ALA A 107 5.18 -8.68 -27.34
N LEU A 108 6.05 -7.72 -26.99
CA LEU A 108 6.00 -6.34 -27.49
C LEU A 108 7.40 -5.71 -27.44
N GLN A 109 7.75 -4.95 -28.47
CA GLN A 109 8.91 -4.05 -28.46
C GLN A 109 8.48 -2.70 -29.03
N SER A 110 8.78 -1.62 -28.32
CA SER A 110 8.44 -0.27 -28.78
C SER A 110 9.46 0.77 -28.29
N GLU A 111 9.51 1.89 -29.00
CA GLU A 111 10.27 3.09 -28.63
C GLU A 111 9.50 4.30 -29.16
N GLY A 112 9.31 5.33 -28.34
CA GLY A 112 8.54 6.51 -28.74
C GLY A 112 8.36 7.54 -27.62
N GLU A 113 7.69 8.64 -27.92
CA GLU A 113 7.37 9.73 -27.00
C GLU A 113 5.84 9.79 -26.79
N SER A 114 5.34 9.09 -25.77
CA SER A 114 3.91 8.99 -25.42
C SER A 114 3.00 8.53 -26.57
N LEU A 115 3.46 7.54 -27.35
CA LEU A 115 2.66 6.91 -28.42
C LEU A 115 2.04 5.60 -27.93
N PHE A 116 0.85 5.29 -28.47
CA PHE A 116 0.18 4.00 -28.24
C PHE A 116 0.67 2.98 -29.27
N HIS A 117 1.29 1.91 -28.80
CA HIS A 117 1.82 0.81 -29.61
C HIS A 117 1.00 -0.46 -29.39
N SER A 118 0.81 -1.23 -30.45
CA SER A 118 0.15 -2.54 -30.42
C SER A 118 1.08 -3.57 -31.06
N ALA A 119 1.25 -4.71 -30.42
CA ALA A 119 2.02 -5.82 -30.98
C ALA A 119 1.17 -6.71 -31.90
N GLU A 120 1.82 -7.69 -32.51
CA GLU A 120 1.10 -8.82 -33.13
C GLU A 120 0.57 -9.76 -32.04
N PRO A 121 -0.60 -10.42 -32.25
CA PRO A 121 -1.15 -11.35 -31.27
C PRO A 121 -0.24 -12.57 -31.04
N ILE A 122 -0.10 -12.99 -29.79
CA ILE A 122 0.59 -14.23 -29.39
C ILE A 122 -0.40 -15.24 -28.80
N ASP A 123 -0.17 -16.52 -29.03
CA ASP A 123 -0.96 -17.60 -28.43
C ASP A 123 -0.48 -17.89 -27.01
N LEU A 124 -1.38 -17.76 -26.03
CA LEU A 124 -1.14 -18.08 -24.63
C LEU A 124 -2.08 -19.21 -24.19
N THR A 125 -1.58 -20.09 -23.31
CA THR A 125 -2.39 -21.12 -22.67
C THR A 125 -3.14 -20.54 -21.47
N ALA A 126 -4.06 -21.30 -20.87
CA ALA A 126 -4.59 -20.92 -19.57
C ALA A 126 -3.57 -21.27 -18.48
N GLY A 127 -3.46 -20.44 -17.46
CA GLY A 127 -2.55 -20.61 -16.33
C GLY A 127 -1.47 -19.54 -16.28
N ASP A 128 -0.44 -19.80 -15.48
CA ASP A 128 0.62 -18.83 -15.24
C ASP A 128 1.73 -18.87 -16.29
N HIS A 129 2.04 -17.70 -16.83
CA HIS A 129 3.10 -17.46 -17.80
C HIS A 129 4.22 -16.65 -17.17
N THR A 130 5.47 -16.89 -17.54
CA THR A 130 6.56 -16.00 -17.08
C THR A 130 6.43 -14.66 -17.79
N LEU A 131 6.63 -13.57 -17.06
CA LEU A 131 6.53 -12.22 -17.58
C LEU A 131 7.78 -11.42 -17.21
N GLU A 132 8.45 -10.87 -18.22
CA GLU A 132 9.56 -9.94 -18.06
C GLU A 132 9.27 -8.65 -18.83
N ILE A 133 9.46 -7.51 -18.16
CA ILE A 133 9.25 -6.18 -18.75
C ILE A 133 10.54 -5.38 -18.54
N SER A 134 11.06 -4.76 -19.58
CA SER A 134 12.19 -3.83 -19.51
C SER A 134 11.79 -2.48 -20.09
N PHE A 135 12.02 -1.43 -19.32
CA PHE A 135 11.79 -0.03 -19.71
C PHE A 135 13.08 0.77 -19.56
N LYS A 136 13.37 1.66 -20.50
CA LYS A 136 14.42 2.67 -20.38
C LYS A 136 13.88 4.03 -20.80
N ARG A 137 14.02 5.03 -19.94
CA ARG A 137 13.66 6.41 -20.28
C ARG A 137 14.60 6.92 -21.39
N THR A 138 14.04 7.59 -22.38
CA THR A 138 14.80 8.34 -23.38
C THR A 138 14.99 9.78 -22.89
N ALA A 139 16.09 10.45 -23.28
CA ALA A 139 16.36 11.80 -22.80
C ALA A 139 15.26 12.79 -23.26
N ASN A 140 14.95 13.77 -22.41
CA ASN A 140 14.04 14.90 -22.69
C ASN A 140 12.57 14.54 -22.99
N VAL A 141 12.08 13.41 -22.49
CA VAL A 141 10.64 13.08 -22.55
C VAL A 141 10.03 12.96 -21.16
N ASP A 142 8.75 13.33 -21.07
CA ASP A 142 7.91 13.02 -19.92
C ASP A 142 7.70 11.51 -19.87
N ALA A 143 8.29 10.86 -18.87
CA ALA A 143 8.34 9.41 -18.79
C ALA A 143 6.97 8.85 -18.42
N ARG A 144 6.47 7.97 -19.28
CA ARG A 144 5.18 7.30 -19.14
C ARG A 144 5.31 5.85 -19.57
N LEU A 145 4.64 4.96 -18.85
CA LEU A 145 4.53 3.55 -19.18
C LEU A 145 3.18 3.03 -18.71
N GLN A 146 2.28 2.72 -19.63
CA GLN A 146 1.00 2.09 -19.30
C GLN A 146 0.80 0.87 -20.17
N LEU A 147 0.59 -0.29 -19.55
CA LEU A 147 0.36 -1.55 -20.25
C LEU A 147 -1.12 -1.89 -20.36
N PHE A 148 -1.48 -2.41 -21.52
CA PHE A 148 -2.82 -2.88 -21.83
C PHE A 148 -2.71 -4.23 -22.54
N TRP A 149 -3.80 -4.97 -22.54
CA TRP A 149 -3.92 -6.19 -23.32
C TRP A 149 -5.32 -6.33 -23.90
N SER A 150 -5.46 -7.17 -24.92
CA SER A 150 -6.74 -7.52 -25.52
C SER A 150 -6.73 -8.95 -26.02
N SER A 151 -7.92 -9.49 -26.26
CA SER A 151 -8.17 -10.81 -26.82
C SER A 151 -9.43 -10.77 -27.67
N PRO A 152 -9.70 -11.75 -28.56
CA PRO A 152 -11.03 -11.89 -29.15
C PRO A 152 -12.17 -11.97 -28.13
N GLU A 153 -11.90 -12.43 -26.90
CA GLU A 153 -12.89 -12.63 -25.85
C GLU A 153 -13.12 -11.40 -24.95
N PHE A 154 -12.20 -10.41 -24.96
CA PHE A 154 -12.34 -9.19 -24.18
C PHE A 154 -11.71 -7.97 -24.88
N THR A 155 -12.34 -6.82 -24.72
CA THR A 155 -11.87 -5.57 -25.32
C THR A 155 -10.55 -5.11 -24.71
N LEU A 156 -9.87 -4.17 -25.38
CA LEU A 156 -8.69 -3.50 -24.82
C LEU A 156 -8.94 -2.99 -23.40
N GLU A 157 -8.15 -3.48 -22.45
CA GLU A 157 -8.18 -3.06 -21.05
C GLU A 157 -6.76 -2.91 -20.49
N PRO A 158 -6.56 -2.09 -19.43
CA PRO A 158 -5.29 -2.07 -18.71
C PRO A 158 -4.92 -3.45 -18.20
N LEU A 159 -3.63 -3.80 -18.20
CA LEU A 159 -3.18 -5.08 -17.65
C LEU A 159 -3.59 -5.16 -16.15
N PRO A 160 -4.50 -6.07 -15.75
CA PRO A 160 -5.07 -6.05 -14.42
C PRO A 160 -4.05 -6.42 -13.33
N ALA A 161 -4.19 -5.84 -12.14
CA ALA A 161 -3.27 -6.10 -11.03
C ALA A 161 -3.40 -7.52 -10.45
N ASP A 162 -4.62 -8.06 -10.48
CA ASP A 162 -4.99 -9.34 -9.89
C ASP A 162 -4.52 -10.55 -10.73
N VAL A 163 -3.97 -10.31 -11.92
CA VAL A 163 -3.32 -11.34 -12.75
C VAL A 163 -1.80 -11.28 -12.69
N LEU A 164 -1.23 -10.38 -11.89
CA LEU A 164 0.22 -10.23 -11.75
C LEU A 164 0.67 -10.77 -10.40
N THR A 165 1.64 -11.66 -10.42
CA THR A 165 2.28 -12.19 -9.21
C THR A 165 3.79 -12.25 -9.38
N HIS A 166 4.51 -12.38 -8.28
CA HIS A 166 5.92 -12.73 -8.28
C HIS A 166 6.14 -13.83 -7.26
N GLU A 167 7.08 -14.71 -7.54
CA GLU A 167 7.61 -15.60 -6.50
C GLU A 167 8.38 -14.72 -5.52
N ALA A 168 7.99 -14.73 -4.24
CA ALA A 168 8.74 -14.06 -3.20
C ALA A 168 10.14 -14.68 -3.21
N PRO A 169 11.19 -13.97 -3.62
CA PRO A 169 12.51 -14.56 -3.54
C PRO A 169 12.87 -14.63 -2.05
N ASN A 170 13.91 -15.37 -1.70
CA ASN A 170 14.64 -15.17 -0.43
C ASN A 170 15.30 -13.77 -0.35
N THR A 171 14.79 -12.75 -1.06
CA THR A 171 15.41 -11.44 -1.24
C THR A 171 14.70 -10.35 -0.47
N THR A 172 15.54 -9.43 -0.02
CA THR A 172 15.28 -8.26 0.81
C THR A 172 14.45 -7.16 0.14
N ALA A 173 13.98 -7.29 -1.10
CA ALA A 173 13.39 -6.19 -1.88
C ALA A 173 12.12 -5.59 -1.24
N GLY A 174 11.10 -6.44 -1.05
CA GLY A 174 9.85 -6.05 -0.41
C GLY A 174 10.06 -5.62 1.05
N ASP A 175 10.98 -6.28 1.75
CA ASP A 175 11.34 -5.94 3.13
C ASP A 175 12.10 -4.61 3.21
N GLN A 176 12.97 -4.29 2.25
CA GLN A 176 13.69 -3.03 2.15
C GLN A 176 12.75 -1.89 1.82
N GLU A 177 11.80 -2.09 0.91
CA GLU A 177 10.81 -1.06 0.60
C GLU A 177 9.86 -0.84 1.79
N SER A 178 9.38 -1.91 2.42
CA SER A 178 8.61 -1.82 3.67
C SER A 178 9.40 -1.11 4.77
N GLY A 179 10.67 -1.47 4.96
CA GLY A 179 11.58 -0.83 5.90
C GLY A 179 11.82 0.64 5.59
N ARG A 180 11.90 1.01 4.30
CA ARG A 180 12.01 2.41 3.84
C ARG A 180 10.75 3.20 4.18
N LEU A 181 9.57 2.65 3.89
CA LEU A 181 8.28 3.26 4.23
C LEU A 181 8.16 3.49 5.74
N LEU A 182 8.61 2.51 6.55
CA LEU A 182 8.65 2.66 8.00
C LEU A 182 9.66 3.73 8.45
N ALA A 183 10.88 3.75 7.90
CA ALA A 183 11.89 4.74 8.23
C ALA A 183 11.45 6.18 7.89
N ASP A 184 10.76 6.36 6.77
CA ASP A 184 10.17 7.64 6.38
C ASP A 184 8.99 8.03 7.28
N ALA A 185 8.04 7.11 7.50
CA ALA A 185 6.88 7.36 8.36
C ALA A 185 7.25 7.66 9.81
N MET A 186 8.30 7.00 10.33
CA MET A 186 8.88 7.25 11.66
C MET A 186 9.81 8.47 11.68
N ARG A 187 9.98 9.14 10.54
CA ARG A 187 10.74 10.39 10.39
C ARG A 187 12.21 10.26 10.77
N CYS A 188 12.84 9.10 10.53
CA CYS A 188 14.24 8.88 10.89
C CYS A 188 15.17 9.94 10.24
N SER A 189 14.83 10.44 9.05
CA SER A 189 15.57 11.50 8.35
C SER A 189 15.47 12.89 9.01
N ALA A 190 14.62 13.06 10.03
CA ALA A 190 14.58 14.31 10.81
C ALA A 190 15.83 14.51 11.67
N CYS A 191 16.54 13.43 12.00
CA CYS A 191 17.75 13.48 12.83
C CYS A 191 18.96 12.77 12.19
N HIS A 192 18.74 11.70 11.42
CA HIS A 192 19.81 10.94 10.77
C HIS A 192 20.02 11.35 9.32
N SER A 193 21.28 11.46 8.89
CA SER A 193 21.67 11.60 7.48
C SER A 193 21.93 10.24 6.82
N GLY A 194 21.99 10.19 5.49
CA GLY A 194 22.35 8.98 4.74
C GLY A 194 21.21 7.99 4.48
N LEU A 195 19.95 8.35 4.78
CA LEU A 195 18.76 7.53 4.52
C LEU A 195 18.22 7.72 3.08
N ALA A 196 19.13 7.77 2.11
CA ALA A 196 18.82 7.81 0.68
C ALA A 196 17.81 8.92 0.30
N GLU A 197 17.98 10.11 0.88
CA GLU A 197 17.22 11.33 0.56
C GLU A 197 15.71 11.26 0.82
N ALA A 198 15.23 10.31 1.65
CA ALA A 198 13.84 10.27 2.07
C ALA A 198 13.41 11.65 2.64
N SER A 199 12.52 12.33 1.91
CA SER A 199 12.06 13.66 2.27
C SER A 199 11.50 13.62 3.68
N THR A 200 12.03 14.44 4.59
CA THR A 200 11.51 14.45 5.95
C THR A 200 10.06 14.93 5.90
N LEU A 201 9.11 13.99 6.09
CA LEU A 201 7.72 14.31 6.36
C LEU A 201 7.69 15.45 7.37
N LYS A 202 6.85 16.46 7.23
CA LYS A 202 6.79 17.55 8.22
C LYS A 202 5.84 17.16 9.35
N ALA A 203 6.20 17.50 10.58
CA ALA A 203 5.32 17.29 11.72
C ALA A 203 4.14 18.25 11.64
N PRO A 204 3.01 17.97 12.30
CA PRO A 204 1.91 18.92 12.40
C PRO A 204 2.39 20.29 12.92
N SER A 205 1.83 21.36 12.35
CA SER A 205 2.12 22.73 12.80
C SER A 205 1.76 22.92 14.27
N LEU A 206 2.62 23.60 15.03
CA LEU A 206 2.36 24.02 16.41
C LEU A 206 1.85 25.47 16.50
N LYS A 207 1.63 26.15 15.38
CA LYS A 207 1.20 27.57 15.35
C LYS A 207 -0.06 27.84 16.15
N HIS A 208 -1.01 26.90 16.16
CA HIS A 208 -2.29 27.05 16.85
C HIS A 208 -2.49 25.99 17.94
N VAL A 209 -1.39 25.53 18.58
CA VAL A 209 -1.49 24.51 19.64
C VAL A 209 -2.19 25.04 20.89
N ASN A 210 -2.24 26.36 21.05
CA ASN A 210 -3.04 27.07 22.06
C ASN A 210 -4.56 26.82 22.00
N GLU A 211 -5.07 26.24 20.92
CA GLU A 211 -6.47 25.79 20.83
C GLU A 211 -6.72 24.44 21.53
N THR A 212 -5.67 23.72 21.93
CA THR A 212 -5.76 22.47 22.70
C THR A 212 -5.71 22.79 24.19
N PRO A 213 -6.54 22.14 25.04
CA PRO A 213 -6.42 22.30 26.50
C PRO A 213 -5.03 21.94 27.01
N VAL A 214 -4.49 22.76 27.93
CA VAL A 214 -3.12 22.60 28.46
C VAL A 214 -2.93 21.23 29.13
N ASP A 215 -3.92 20.73 29.86
CA ASP A 215 -3.87 19.42 30.51
C ASP A 215 -3.79 18.26 29.50
N GLU A 216 -4.47 18.38 28.36
CA GLU A 216 -4.36 17.41 27.27
C GLU A 216 -2.97 17.47 26.65
N LEU A 217 -2.41 18.67 26.45
CA LEU A 217 -1.07 18.83 25.91
C LEU A 217 -0.01 18.21 26.84
N VAL A 218 -0.12 18.41 28.15
CA VAL A 218 0.76 17.77 29.15
C VAL A 218 0.67 16.25 29.09
N ARG A 219 -0.56 15.69 29.12
CA ARG A 219 -0.76 14.24 28.99
C ARG A 219 -0.16 13.69 27.70
N ARG A 220 -0.33 14.40 26.59
CA ARG A 220 0.22 14.03 25.28
C ARG A 220 1.75 14.06 25.26
N LEU A 221 2.39 15.03 25.93
CA LEU A 221 3.85 15.13 26.00
C LEU A 221 4.48 14.00 26.85
N MET A 222 3.78 13.58 27.90
CA MET A 222 4.23 12.48 28.76
C MET A 222 4.01 11.11 28.11
N ASP A 223 2.78 10.86 27.66
CA ASP A 223 2.37 9.62 27.01
C ASP A 223 1.42 9.92 25.84
N PRO A 224 1.96 10.09 24.63
CA PRO A 224 1.15 10.33 23.44
C PRO A 224 0.13 9.21 23.16
N ARG A 225 0.45 7.95 23.52
CA ARG A 225 -0.44 6.80 23.28
C ARG A 225 -1.63 6.76 24.22
N SER A 226 -1.53 7.34 25.42
CA SER A 226 -2.68 7.54 26.31
C SER A 226 -3.76 8.48 25.75
N VAL A 227 -3.36 9.42 24.88
CA VAL A 227 -4.27 10.38 24.23
C VAL A 227 -4.76 9.85 22.88
N ASN A 228 -3.90 9.15 22.15
CA ASN A 228 -4.22 8.48 20.89
C ASN A 228 -3.41 7.17 20.79
N SER A 229 -4.05 6.01 20.88
CA SER A 229 -3.41 4.69 20.87
C SER A 229 -2.46 4.47 19.70
N HIS A 230 -2.75 5.08 18.55
CA HIS A 230 -1.96 5.02 17.32
C HIS A 230 -1.09 6.27 17.10
N SER A 231 -0.68 6.94 18.17
CA SER A 231 0.17 8.14 18.07
C SER A 231 1.54 7.80 17.49
N ALA A 232 1.91 8.51 16.42
CA ALA A 232 3.26 8.49 15.83
C ALA A 232 4.27 9.40 16.58
N MET A 233 3.80 10.24 17.50
CA MET A 233 4.66 11.06 18.35
C MET A 233 5.39 10.15 19.35
N PRO A 234 6.74 10.19 19.44
CA PRO A 234 7.48 9.38 20.39
C PRO A 234 7.27 9.88 21.83
N SER A 235 7.42 8.98 22.80
CA SER A 235 7.55 9.38 24.21
C SER A 235 8.99 9.84 24.46
N TYR A 236 9.14 11.02 25.04
CA TYR A 236 10.43 11.62 25.37
C TYR A 236 10.87 11.35 26.82
N GLY A 237 10.04 10.69 27.62
CA GLY A 237 10.32 10.44 29.04
C GLY A 237 10.28 11.69 29.94
N LEU A 238 9.57 12.74 29.54
CA LEU A 238 9.41 13.96 30.33
C LEU A 238 8.65 13.68 31.63
N SER A 239 9.09 14.29 32.73
CA SER A 239 8.32 14.37 33.96
C SER A 239 7.08 15.26 33.79
N ALA A 240 6.14 15.18 34.72
CA ALA A 240 4.93 16.01 34.69
C ALA A 240 5.25 17.52 34.71
N GLU A 241 6.29 17.93 35.44
CA GLU A 241 6.69 19.35 35.51
C GLU A 241 7.36 19.80 34.22
N GLU A 242 8.29 19.01 33.65
CA GLU A 242 8.92 19.34 32.36
C GLU A 242 7.89 19.38 31.22
N ALA A 243 6.94 18.43 31.20
CA ALA A 243 5.87 18.43 30.21
C ALA A 243 4.98 19.68 30.33
N LYS A 244 4.73 20.15 31.56
CA LYS A 244 4.00 21.38 31.83
C LYS A 244 4.76 22.63 31.38
N ASP A 245 6.06 22.71 31.67
CA ASP A 245 6.90 23.83 31.22
C ASP A 245 6.94 23.93 29.70
N VAL A 246 7.12 22.79 29.01
CA VAL A 246 7.06 22.71 27.54
C VAL A 246 5.68 23.12 27.03
N ALA A 247 4.60 22.63 27.65
CA ALA A 247 3.24 22.99 27.26
C ALA A 247 3.00 24.50 27.38
N LEU A 248 3.43 25.13 28.48
CA LEU A 248 3.29 26.57 28.69
C LEU A 248 4.10 27.39 27.68
N PHE A 249 5.32 26.97 27.38
CA PHE A 249 6.12 27.61 26.32
C PHE A 249 5.43 27.52 24.96
N LEU A 250 4.91 26.34 24.60
CA LEU A 250 4.20 26.16 23.33
C LEU A 250 2.93 27.02 23.22
N MET A 251 2.21 27.20 24.34
CA MET A 251 1.04 28.07 24.42
C MET A 251 1.41 29.55 24.21
N ASP A 252 2.54 29.98 24.79
CA ASP A 252 3.04 31.33 24.62
C ASP A 252 3.52 31.60 23.18
N ALA A 253 4.28 30.65 22.61
CA ALA A 253 4.83 30.72 21.26
C ALA A 253 3.79 30.56 20.13
N SER A 254 2.55 30.17 20.46
CA SER A 254 1.46 30.04 19.50
C SER A 254 1.00 31.40 18.95
N ASP A 255 0.54 31.39 17.71
CA ASP A 255 -0.13 32.50 17.06
C ASP A 255 -1.37 32.90 17.87
N LYS A 256 -1.56 34.21 18.06
CA LYS A 256 -2.66 34.74 18.86
C LYS A 256 -3.97 34.82 18.09
N GLU A 257 -3.91 34.83 16.76
CA GLU A 257 -5.08 34.79 15.89
C GLU A 257 -5.48 33.34 15.60
N SER A 258 -6.77 33.02 15.79
CA SER A 258 -7.30 31.68 15.53
C SER A 258 -7.88 31.60 14.11
N PRO A 259 -7.50 30.59 13.31
CA PRO A 259 -8.12 30.30 12.01
C PRO A 259 -9.57 29.78 12.14
N LEU A 260 -10.05 29.53 13.37
CA LEU A 260 -11.39 29.02 13.66
C LEU A 260 -12.44 30.12 13.90
N ALA A 261 -12.23 31.33 13.37
CA ALA A 261 -13.15 32.47 13.49
C ALA A 261 -14.54 32.27 12.83
N GLN A 262 -14.92 31.04 12.47
CA GLN A 262 -16.22 30.71 11.90
C GLN A 262 -17.36 31.03 12.89
N LYS A 263 -18.41 31.71 12.38
CA LYS A 263 -19.70 31.88 13.08
C LYS A 263 -20.33 30.50 13.36
N GLY A 264 -21.22 30.45 14.35
CA GLY A 264 -21.78 29.21 14.91
C GLY A 264 -22.19 28.19 13.84
N LEU A 265 -21.69 26.96 14.00
CA LEU A 265 -22.14 25.83 13.20
C LEU A 265 -23.49 25.37 13.75
N GLU A 266 -24.50 25.38 12.89
CA GLU A 266 -25.81 24.83 13.20
C GLU A 266 -26.01 23.55 12.39
N PHE A 267 -26.24 22.45 13.09
CA PHE A 267 -26.55 21.16 12.48
C PHE A 267 -28.07 20.98 12.41
N LYS A 268 -28.56 20.56 11.25
CA LYS A 268 -29.97 20.26 10.99
C LYS A 268 -30.24 18.77 11.12
N ALA A 269 -31.51 18.44 11.33
CA ALA A 269 -31.95 17.06 11.23
C ALA A 269 -31.63 16.50 9.83
N GLY A 270 -30.98 15.34 9.78
CA GLY A 270 -30.52 14.69 8.55
C GLY A 270 -29.08 15.01 8.12
N ASP A 271 -28.42 15.99 8.73
CA ASP A 271 -27.02 16.32 8.39
C ASP A 271 -26.06 15.18 8.70
N ALA A 272 -26.30 14.43 9.78
CA ALA A 272 -25.51 13.25 10.13
C ALA A 272 -25.58 12.16 9.06
N ASP A 273 -26.78 11.88 8.54
CA ASP A 273 -26.99 10.88 7.49
C ASP A 273 -26.38 11.32 6.16
N ALA A 274 -26.53 12.60 5.80
CA ALA A 274 -25.90 13.18 4.62
C ALA A 274 -24.37 13.15 4.73
N GLY A 275 -23.83 13.51 5.90
CA GLY A 275 -22.40 13.45 6.19
C GLY A 275 -21.85 12.02 6.13
N SER A 276 -22.60 11.03 6.65
CA SER A 276 -22.22 9.62 6.55
C SER A 276 -22.12 9.14 5.10
N LYS A 277 -23.06 9.56 4.24
CA LYS A 277 -23.01 9.23 2.81
C LYS A 277 -21.77 9.81 2.16
N LEU A 278 -21.50 11.11 2.39
CA LEU A 278 -20.30 11.78 1.86
C LEU A 278 -19.02 11.10 2.34
N LEU A 279 -18.95 10.74 3.61
CA LEU A 279 -17.79 10.07 4.19
C LEU A 279 -17.46 8.76 3.45
N LEU A 280 -18.49 7.99 3.07
CA LEU A 280 -18.34 6.75 2.31
C LEU A 280 -18.03 7.03 0.83
N THR A 281 -18.79 7.90 0.18
CA THR A 281 -18.68 8.13 -1.28
C THR A 281 -17.42 8.91 -1.67
N THR A 282 -16.89 9.73 -0.76
CA THR A 282 -15.62 10.45 -0.96
C THR A 282 -14.41 9.54 -0.66
N GLY A 283 -14.62 8.36 -0.06
CA GLY A 283 -13.55 7.41 0.23
C GLY A 283 -12.76 7.72 1.51
N CYS A 284 -13.33 8.48 2.46
CA CYS A 284 -12.63 8.82 3.70
C CYS A 284 -12.24 7.57 4.51
N VAL A 285 -13.06 6.52 4.46
CA VAL A 285 -12.82 5.23 5.15
C VAL A 285 -11.66 4.42 4.57
N SER A 286 -11.16 4.77 3.38
CA SER A 286 -9.98 4.13 2.78
C SER A 286 -8.70 4.50 3.54
N CYS A 287 -8.65 5.70 4.11
CA CYS A 287 -7.50 6.18 4.89
C CYS A 287 -7.78 6.21 6.40
N HIS A 288 -9.01 6.50 6.82
CA HIS A 288 -9.38 6.68 8.22
C HIS A 288 -10.17 5.49 8.76
N ARG A 289 -9.89 5.11 10.01
CA ARG A 289 -10.69 4.11 10.73
C ARG A 289 -11.86 4.75 11.48
N LEU A 290 -13.03 4.14 11.35
CA LEU A 290 -14.24 4.47 12.09
C LEU A 290 -14.88 3.17 12.60
N SER A 291 -15.22 3.11 13.88
CA SER A 291 -15.82 1.93 14.51
C SER A 291 -17.11 1.47 13.81
N GLN A 292 -17.86 2.40 13.22
CA GLN A 292 -19.10 2.10 12.51
C GLN A 292 -18.90 1.42 11.15
N PHE A 293 -17.68 1.46 10.58
CA PHE A 293 -17.40 0.99 9.22
C PHE A 293 -16.22 0.01 9.13
N ASN A 294 -15.35 -0.06 10.15
CA ASN A 294 -14.08 -0.80 10.09
C ASN A 294 -13.93 -1.85 11.23
N ASN A 295 -15.04 -2.25 11.88
CA ASN A 295 -15.04 -3.15 13.06
C ASN A 295 -14.92 -4.66 12.75
N GLU A 296 -14.89 -5.08 11.49
CA GLU A 296 -14.80 -6.52 11.14
C GLU A 296 -13.45 -7.18 11.50
N ALA A 297 -12.45 -6.41 11.93
CA ALA A 297 -11.17 -6.95 12.43
C ALA A 297 -11.18 -7.29 13.94
N ALA A 298 -12.27 -7.04 14.67
CA ALA A 298 -12.33 -7.23 16.13
C ALA A 298 -12.78 -8.64 16.57
N GLU A 299 -13.15 -9.53 15.64
CA GLU A 299 -13.54 -10.92 15.95
C GLU A 299 -12.43 -11.95 15.79
N SER A 300 -11.20 -11.57 15.41
CA SER A 300 -10.06 -12.51 15.50
C SER A 300 -9.51 -12.50 16.92
N THR A 301 -9.86 -13.52 17.69
CA THR A 301 -9.40 -13.81 19.06
C THR A 301 -7.91 -14.19 19.16
N SER A 302 -7.03 -13.57 18.37
CA SER A 302 -5.58 -13.69 18.57
C SER A 302 -5.14 -12.59 19.52
N GLU A 303 -4.46 -12.97 20.61
CA GLU A 303 -3.89 -12.11 21.66
C GLU A 303 -2.85 -11.07 21.19
N SER A 304 -2.81 -10.75 19.90
CA SER A 304 -2.01 -9.67 19.31
C SER A 304 -2.91 -8.53 18.83
N ALA A 305 -3.53 -7.83 19.79
CA ALA A 305 -4.37 -6.65 19.52
C ALA A 305 -3.58 -5.41 19.04
N ASP A 306 -2.25 -5.50 18.93
CA ASP A 306 -1.37 -4.33 18.74
C ASP A 306 -0.92 -4.06 17.30
N VAL A 307 -1.25 -4.92 16.33
CA VAL A 307 -0.86 -4.67 14.94
C VAL A 307 -1.94 -5.15 14.01
N LEU A 308 -2.62 -4.21 13.37
CA LEU A 308 -3.29 -4.49 12.10
C LEU A 308 -2.19 -4.90 11.11
N PRO A 309 -2.15 -6.14 10.61
CA PRO A 309 -1.02 -6.64 9.83
C PRO A 309 -0.74 -5.81 8.56
N ASN A 310 -1.70 -4.99 8.12
CA ASN A 310 -1.71 -4.34 6.80
C ASN A 310 -2.10 -2.84 6.84
N ALA A 311 -2.06 -2.14 7.98
CA ALA A 311 -2.29 -0.70 7.96
C ALA A 311 -1.08 0.02 7.36
N SER A 312 -1.25 0.69 6.21
CA SER A 312 -0.20 1.52 5.62
C SER A 312 0.38 2.48 6.66
N PRO A 313 1.71 2.64 6.76
CA PRO A 313 2.32 3.59 7.69
C PRO A 313 1.94 5.06 7.40
N TYR A 314 1.26 5.31 6.27
CA TYR A 314 0.72 6.61 5.87
C TYR A 314 -0.80 6.74 6.11
N HIS A 315 -1.44 5.80 6.80
CA HIS A 315 -2.88 5.85 7.04
C HIS A 315 -3.31 7.13 7.77
N GLY A 316 -4.56 7.54 7.56
CA GLY A 316 -5.17 8.68 8.24
C GLY A 316 -5.43 8.36 9.72
N PRO A 317 -5.31 9.34 10.64
CA PRO A 317 -5.52 9.09 12.06
C PRO A 317 -6.92 8.51 12.34
N GLU A 318 -7.02 7.68 13.37
CA GLU A 318 -8.29 7.09 13.78
C GLU A 318 -9.29 8.17 14.22
N LEU A 319 -10.51 8.05 13.71
CA LEU A 319 -11.59 9.01 13.94
C LEU A 319 -12.52 8.59 15.09
N VAL A 320 -12.31 7.40 15.68
CA VAL A 320 -13.03 6.97 16.87
C VAL A 320 -12.77 7.94 18.02
N GLY A 321 -13.84 8.44 18.64
CA GLY A 321 -13.76 9.39 19.75
C GLY A 321 -13.23 10.77 19.37
N ILE A 322 -13.26 11.13 18.07
CA ILE A 322 -12.72 12.41 17.60
C ILE A 322 -13.40 13.63 18.24
N GLU A 323 -14.67 13.51 18.65
CA GLU A 323 -15.42 14.54 19.35
C GLU A 323 -14.80 14.96 20.68
N LYS A 324 -13.98 14.09 21.29
CA LYS A 324 -13.24 14.37 22.52
C LYS A 324 -11.95 15.15 22.26
N ARG A 325 -11.44 15.10 21.03
CA ARG A 325 -10.13 15.66 20.65
C ARG A 325 -10.26 16.90 19.77
N ARG A 326 -11.38 17.07 19.07
CA ARG A 326 -11.59 18.15 18.09
C ARG A 326 -13.00 18.73 18.19
N THR A 327 -13.07 20.06 18.08
CA THR A 327 -14.35 20.77 18.05
C THR A 327 -14.99 20.68 16.66
N ALA A 328 -16.31 20.87 16.59
CA ALA A 328 -17.05 20.92 15.32
C ALA A 328 -16.50 22.02 14.39
N LYS A 329 -16.12 23.19 14.95
CA LYS A 329 -15.51 24.29 14.18
C LYS A 329 -14.19 23.88 13.55
N TRP A 330 -13.34 23.20 14.33
CA TRP A 330 -12.08 22.69 13.83
C TRP A 330 -12.30 21.67 12.70
N LEU A 331 -13.23 20.72 12.88
CA LEU A 331 -13.53 19.70 11.86
C LEU A 331 -14.07 20.32 10.57
N SER A 332 -15.01 21.26 10.68
CA SER A 332 -15.54 22.01 9.54
C SER A 332 -14.42 22.74 8.77
N LYS A 333 -13.53 23.44 9.49
CA LYS A 333 -12.38 24.13 8.87
C LYS A 333 -11.40 23.15 8.25
N TRP A 334 -11.10 22.03 8.90
CA TRP A 334 -10.21 20.99 8.39
C TRP A 334 -10.74 20.36 7.10
N LEU A 335 -12.06 20.13 7.00
CA LEU A 335 -12.67 19.56 5.80
C LEU A 335 -12.76 20.56 4.63
N GLN A 336 -12.76 21.86 4.89
CA GLN A 336 -12.87 22.91 3.86
C GLN A 336 -11.52 23.49 3.42
N ALA A 337 -10.59 23.66 4.37
CA ALA A 337 -9.32 24.35 4.16
C ALA A 337 -8.23 23.80 5.13
N PRO A 338 -7.83 22.52 4.99
CA PRO A 338 -6.87 21.89 5.89
C PRO A 338 -5.50 22.61 5.90
N GLY A 339 -5.09 23.21 4.78
CA GLY A 339 -3.85 23.99 4.64
C GLY A 339 -3.75 25.22 5.56
N GLU A 340 -4.88 25.78 5.98
CA GLU A 340 -4.90 26.89 6.95
C GLU A 340 -4.62 26.43 8.39
N LEU A 341 -4.91 25.16 8.70
CA LEU A 341 -4.64 24.58 10.02
C LEU A 341 -3.28 23.88 10.06
N ASN A 342 -2.94 23.16 8.99
CA ASN A 342 -1.65 22.51 8.82
C ASN A 342 -1.22 22.61 7.35
N PRO A 343 -0.27 23.49 6.98
CA PRO A 343 0.17 23.64 5.59
C PRO A 343 0.83 22.37 5.02
N ASN A 344 1.20 21.40 5.86
CA ASN A 344 1.78 20.12 5.47
C ASN A 344 0.79 18.96 5.64
N HIS A 345 -0.52 19.19 5.51
CA HIS A 345 -1.50 18.11 5.53
C HIS A 345 -1.34 17.19 4.32
N ARG A 346 -1.76 15.92 4.47
CA ARG A 346 -1.81 14.93 3.39
C ARG A 346 -3.24 14.53 3.02
N MET A 347 -4.24 15.18 3.63
CA MET A 347 -5.63 14.96 3.25
C MET A 347 -5.86 15.57 1.86
N PRO A 348 -6.48 14.83 0.93
CA PRO A 348 -6.70 15.29 -0.45
C PRO A 348 -7.64 16.49 -0.55
#